data_AF-A0A8T5F9U2-F1
#
_entry.id   AF-A0A8T5F9U2-F1
#
_cell.length_a   1.000
_cell.length_b   1.000
_cell.length_c   1.000
_cell.angle_alpha   90.00
_cell.angle_beta   90.00
_cell.angle_gamma   90.00
#
_symmetry.space_group_name_H-M   'P 1'
#
loop_
_entity.id
_entity.type
_entity.pdbx_description
1 polymer ?
#
loop_
_entity_poly.entity_id
_entity_poly.type
_entity_poly.pdbx_seq_one_letter_code
_entity_poly.pdbx_strand_id
1 'polypeptide(L)'
;IDIPDSNLFFYTLDGGGDESKKQWFMKISNHEPSKFLEYDGITPTPYFIENSTLGKLIPFSVFKFVDPNTSRAYDEYRIGLVPIYIKDMKYMDSENDPFYLVYASPSFYSEIPGPMSTVLIYKINPNYIP
;
A
#
# COMPACT_ATOMS: atom_id res chain seq x y z
N ILE A 1 -14.45 0.56 -3.54
CA ILE A 1 -15.81 0.57 -2.93
C ILE A 1 -16.21 2.03 -2.80
N ASP A 2 -17.39 2.38 -3.28
CA ASP A 2 -17.94 3.73 -3.17
C ASP A 2 -18.79 3.83 -1.89
N ILE A 3 -18.66 4.93 -1.15
CA ILE A 3 -19.44 5.20 0.06
C ILE A 3 -20.25 6.47 -0.19
N PRO A 4 -21.59 6.39 -0.20
CA PRO A 4 -22.44 7.56 -0.37
C PRO A 4 -22.07 8.66 0.63
N ASP A 5 -21.96 9.90 0.14
CA ASP A 5 -21.65 11.12 0.91
C ASP A 5 -20.25 11.15 1.57
N SER A 6 -19.32 10.30 1.10
CA SER A 6 -17.92 10.30 1.55
C SER A 6 -16.95 10.60 0.40
N ASN A 7 -15.90 11.37 0.70
CA ASN A 7 -14.76 11.52 -0.20
C ASN A 7 -13.74 10.36 -0.06
N LEU A 8 -14.06 9.32 0.70
CA LEU A 8 -13.19 8.17 0.94
C LEU A 8 -13.46 7.06 -0.07
N PHE A 9 -12.42 6.71 -0.82
CA PHE A 9 -12.40 5.52 -1.67
C PHE A 9 -11.66 4.38 -0.97
N PHE A 10 -12.27 3.20 -0.92
CA PHE A 10 -11.63 1.99 -0.40
C PHE A 10 -11.17 1.06 -1.51
N TYR A 11 -10.01 0.46 -1.27
CA TYR A 11 -9.30 -0.42 -2.19
C TYR A 11 -8.99 -1.75 -1.51
N THR A 12 -9.04 -2.81 -2.28
CA THR A 12 -8.34 -4.06 -2.01
C THR A 12 -7.15 -4.15 -2.95
N LEU A 13 -6.01 -4.59 -2.46
CA LEU A 13 -4.83 -4.82 -3.28
C LEU A 13 -4.79 -6.32 -3.66
N ASP A 14 -5.61 -6.69 -4.65
CA ASP A 14 -5.98 -8.08 -5.00
C ASP A 14 -4.89 -8.88 -5.74
N GLY A 15 -3.67 -8.35 -5.79
CA GLY A 15 -2.51 -8.99 -6.38
C GLY A 15 -2.36 -8.81 -7.89
N GLY A 16 -1.11 -8.86 -8.34
CA GLY A 16 -0.69 -8.63 -9.72
C GLY A 16 0.49 -7.66 -9.83
N GLY A 17 0.53 -6.62 -9.00
CA GLY A 17 1.61 -5.64 -8.96
C GLY A 17 2.73 -6.02 -7.99
N ASP A 18 3.57 -5.08 -7.62
CA ASP A 18 4.72 -5.33 -6.74
C ASP A 18 4.30 -5.54 -5.27
N GLU A 19 3.13 -5.05 -4.88
CA GLU A 19 2.53 -5.25 -3.55
C GLU A 19 2.31 -6.74 -3.21
N SER A 20 2.05 -7.57 -4.21
CA SER A 20 1.87 -9.02 -4.08
C SER A 20 3.15 -9.82 -4.31
N LYS A 21 4.26 -9.14 -4.59
CA LYS A 21 5.59 -9.76 -4.77
C LYS A 21 6.57 -9.42 -3.65
N LYS A 22 6.24 -8.49 -2.75
CA LYS A 22 7.08 -8.04 -1.60
C LYS A 22 7.73 -9.17 -0.79
N GLN A 23 7.06 -10.30 -0.59
CA GLN A 23 7.61 -11.48 0.09
C GLN A 23 8.80 -12.09 -0.66
N TRP A 24 8.81 -12.03 -1.99
CA TRP A 24 9.93 -12.46 -2.82
C TRP A 24 11.11 -11.50 -2.73
N PHE A 25 10.85 -10.19 -2.74
CA PHE A 25 11.90 -9.18 -2.51
C PHE A 25 12.58 -9.39 -1.16
N MET A 26 11.82 -9.64 -0.10
CA MET A 26 12.36 -9.94 1.24
C MET A 26 13.25 -11.18 1.23
N LYS A 27 12.76 -12.28 0.62
CA LYS A 27 13.52 -13.53 0.54
C LYS A 27 14.85 -13.36 -0.22
N ILE A 28 14.84 -12.64 -1.33
CA ILE A 28 16.03 -12.41 -2.16
C ILE A 28 17.04 -11.50 -1.45
N SER A 29 16.55 -10.50 -0.71
CA SER A 29 17.39 -9.58 0.07
C SER A 29 17.81 -10.11 1.44
N ASN A 30 17.48 -11.37 1.75
CA ASN A 30 17.77 -12.03 3.03
C ASN A 30 17.19 -11.28 4.25
N HIS A 31 16.01 -10.69 4.09
CA HIS A 31 15.23 -10.12 5.19
C HIS A 31 14.27 -11.14 5.79
N GLU A 32 14.10 -11.10 7.11
CA GLU A 32 13.13 -11.92 7.84
C GLU A 32 11.68 -11.47 7.49
N PRO A 33 10.85 -12.32 6.84
CA PRO A 33 9.53 -11.90 6.38
C PRO A 33 8.56 -11.49 7.50
N SER A 34 8.63 -12.13 8.67
CA SER A 34 7.75 -11.87 9.83
C SER A 34 7.89 -10.46 10.40
N LYS A 35 8.99 -9.75 10.11
CA LYS A 35 9.13 -8.33 10.46
C LYS A 35 8.25 -7.43 9.60
N PHE A 36 7.96 -7.84 8.38
CA PHE A 36 7.32 -7.02 7.36
C PHE A 36 5.90 -7.49 7.02
N LEU A 37 5.60 -8.77 7.24
CA LEU A 37 4.35 -9.41 6.85
C LEU A 37 3.67 -10.02 8.06
N GLU A 38 2.35 -9.90 8.09
CA GLU A 38 1.49 -10.60 9.03
C GLU A 38 1.54 -12.13 8.79
N TYR A 39 0.87 -12.88 9.66
CA TYR A 39 0.92 -14.35 9.67
C TYR A 39 0.51 -15.02 8.35
N ASP A 40 -0.40 -14.41 7.58
CA ASP A 40 -0.81 -14.91 6.26
C ASP A 40 0.29 -14.81 5.18
N GLY A 41 1.41 -14.17 5.49
CA GLY A 41 2.55 -14.00 4.58
C GLY A 41 2.28 -13.04 3.42
N ILE A 42 1.18 -12.28 3.44
CA ILE A 42 0.81 -11.35 2.37
C ILE A 42 0.29 -10.01 2.86
N THR A 43 -0.26 -9.90 4.06
CA THR A 43 -0.71 -8.63 4.62
C THR A 43 0.50 -7.87 5.16
N PRO A 44 0.70 -6.59 4.80
CA PRO A 44 1.81 -5.81 5.30
C PRO A 44 1.59 -5.40 6.76
N THR A 45 2.65 -5.49 7.56
CA THR A 45 2.72 -4.88 8.89
C THR A 45 2.87 -3.36 8.78
N PRO A 46 2.59 -2.59 9.85
CA PRO A 46 2.95 -1.18 9.92
C PRO A 46 4.44 -0.94 9.65
N TYR A 47 5.30 -1.84 10.13
CA TYR A 47 6.74 -1.75 9.90
C TYR A 47 7.09 -1.76 8.40
N PHE A 48 6.47 -2.62 7.60
CA PHE A 48 6.69 -2.62 6.14
C PHE A 48 6.30 -1.30 5.50
N ILE A 49 5.11 -0.78 5.83
CA ILE A 49 4.59 0.46 5.25
C ILE A 49 5.46 1.67 5.63
N GLU A 50 5.92 1.73 6.88
CA GLU A 50 6.59 2.91 7.44
C GLU A 50 8.12 2.88 7.35
N ASN A 51 8.73 1.70 7.20
CA ASN A 51 10.18 1.55 7.31
C ASN A 51 10.85 0.92 6.08
N SER A 52 10.10 0.46 5.09
CA SER A 52 10.67 -0.06 3.84
C SER A 52 10.51 0.92 2.68
N THR A 53 11.48 0.96 1.77
CA THR A 53 11.39 1.77 0.55
C THR A 53 10.19 1.36 -0.29
N LEU A 54 9.97 0.06 -0.49
CA LEU A 54 8.82 -0.44 -1.27
C LEU A 54 7.49 -0.05 -0.63
N GLY A 55 7.35 -0.20 0.70
CA GLY A 55 6.15 0.19 1.42
C GLY A 55 5.86 1.68 1.33
N LYS A 56 6.89 2.53 1.36
CA LYS A 56 6.72 3.99 1.19
C LYS A 56 6.40 4.42 -0.24
N LEU A 57 6.83 3.66 -1.24
CA LEU A 57 6.53 3.90 -2.66
C LEU A 57 5.16 3.37 -3.09
N ILE A 58 4.51 2.52 -2.30
CA ILE A 58 3.12 2.12 -2.53
C ILE A 58 2.22 3.24 -1.96
N PRO A 59 1.40 3.92 -2.79
CA PRO A 59 0.60 5.08 -2.37
C PRO A 59 -0.70 4.65 -1.70
N PHE A 60 -0.64 3.62 -0.86
CA PHE A 60 -1.76 3.06 -0.13
C PHE A 60 -1.34 2.75 1.30
N SER A 61 -2.29 2.90 2.23
CA SER A 61 -2.14 2.50 3.63
C SER A 61 -3.34 1.69 4.05
N VAL A 62 -3.13 0.75 4.97
CA VAL A 62 -4.22 -0.02 5.56
C VAL A 62 -5.07 0.93 6.40
N PHE A 63 -6.36 0.97 6.09
CA PHE A 63 -7.35 1.75 6.84
C PHE A 63 -8.00 0.92 7.94
N LYS A 64 -8.47 -0.29 7.60
CA LYS A 64 -9.11 -1.25 8.51
C LYS A 64 -8.87 -2.67 8.03
N PHE A 65 -9.08 -3.63 8.91
CA PHE A 65 -9.17 -5.05 8.61
C PHE A 65 -10.61 -5.51 8.73
N VAL A 66 -11.18 -6.11 7.68
CA VAL A 66 -12.59 -6.54 7.65
C VAL A 66 -12.67 -8.06 7.69
N ASP A 67 -13.58 -8.58 8.50
CA ASP A 67 -13.90 -10.00 8.49
C ASP A 67 -14.86 -10.27 7.32
N PRO A 68 -14.51 -11.06 6.31
CA PRO A 68 -15.37 -11.28 5.15
C PRO A 68 -16.64 -12.09 5.49
N ASN A 69 -16.68 -12.77 6.64
CA ASN A 69 -17.82 -13.58 7.09
C ASN A 69 -18.77 -12.80 8.00
N THR A 70 -18.39 -11.60 8.44
CA THR A 70 -19.21 -10.74 9.30
C THR A 70 -19.20 -9.31 8.79
N SER A 71 -20.02 -8.43 9.37
CA SER A 71 -20.00 -6.99 9.02
C SER A 71 -19.09 -6.19 9.96
N ARG A 72 -18.01 -6.80 10.47
CA ARG A 72 -17.13 -6.19 11.47
C ARG A 72 -15.81 -5.75 10.85
N ALA A 73 -15.35 -4.59 11.29
CA ALA A 73 -14.06 -4.01 10.97
C ALA A 73 -13.22 -3.84 12.25
N TYR A 74 -11.91 -3.95 12.09
CA TYR A 74 -10.92 -3.92 13.17
C TYR A 74 -9.77 -2.99 12.80
N ASP A 75 -9.14 -2.38 13.81
CA ASP A 75 -7.94 -1.55 13.67
C ASP A 75 -6.66 -2.38 13.52
N GLU A 76 -6.67 -3.61 14.03
CA GLU A 76 -5.51 -4.50 14.05
C GLU A 76 -5.78 -5.77 13.26
N TYR A 77 -4.71 -6.32 12.69
CA TYR A 77 -4.76 -7.58 11.96
C TYR A 77 -5.15 -8.74 12.89
N ARG A 78 -5.94 -9.67 12.34
CA ARG A 78 -6.21 -10.99 12.90
C ARG A 78 -6.28 -11.99 11.75
N ILE A 79 -5.98 -13.25 12.06
CA ILE A 79 -6.03 -14.33 11.07
C ILE A 79 -7.42 -14.37 10.40
N GLY A 80 -7.43 -14.34 9.08
CA GLY A 80 -8.65 -14.39 8.25
C GLY A 80 -9.28 -13.03 7.94
N LEU A 81 -8.75 -11.92 8.47
CA LEU A 81 -9.21 -10.58 8.09
C LEU A 81 -8.58 -10.12 6.77
N VAL A 82 -9.35 -9.36 5.99
CA VAL A 82 -8.91 -8.76 4.73
C VAL A 82 -8.56 -7.29 4.96
N PRO A 83 -7.35 -6.84 4.59
CA PRO A 83 -6.98 -5.43 4.69
C PRO A 83 -7.74 -4.58 3.65
N ILE A 84 -8.35 -3.50 4.12
CA ILE A 84 -8.95 -2.46 3.30
C ILE A 84 -8.02 -1.26 3.31
N TYR A 85 -7.70 -0.76 2.12
CA TYR A 85 -6.75 0.31 1.91
C TYR A 85 -7.43 1.62 1.52
N ILE A 86 -6.76 2.72 1.83
CA ILE A 86 -7.04 4.06 1.27
C ILE A 86 -5.81 4.55 0.51
N LYS A 87 -6.01 5.45 -0.45
CA LYS A 87 -4.89 6.17 -1.07
C LYS A 87 -4.19 7.02 -0.01
N ASP A 88 -2.88 6.88 0.06
CA ASP A 88 -2.02 7.59 1.01
C ASP A 88 -0.62 7.75 0.40
N MET A 89 -0.34 8.94 -0.14
CA MET A 89 0.95 9.28 -0.74
C MET A 89 1.90 9.79 0.34
N LYS A 90 3.01 9.09 0.53
CA LYS A 90 3.96 9.34 1.62
C LYS A 90 5.05 10.35 1.27
N TYR A 91 5.54 10.34 0.03
CA TYR A 91 6.57 11.26 -0.44
C TYR A 91 5.94 12.37 -1.30
N MET A 92 5.76 13.53 -0.69
CA MET A 92 5.02 14.67 -1.23
C MET A 92 5.90 15.93 -1.37
N ASP A 93 7.06 15.96 -0.72
CA ASP A 93 8.00 17.07 -0.76
C ASP A 93 9.05 16.83 -1.84
N SER A 94 8.90 17.46 -3.00
CA SER A 94 9.82 17.30 -4.13
C SER A 94 11.25 17.79 -3.85
N GLU A 95 11.45 18.63 -2.83
CA GLU A 95 12.76 19.20 -2.48
C GLU A 95 13.49 18.32 -1.46
N ASN A 96 12.76 17.80 -0.47
CA ASN A 96 13.36 17.14 0.69
C ASN A 96 13.13 15.62 0.75
N ASP A 97 12.16 15.06 0.04
CA ASP A 97 11.95 13.60 0.07
C ASP A 97 12.96 12.85 -0.83
N PRO A 98 13.32 11.59 -0.48
CA PRO A 98 14.25 10.78 -1.29
C PRO A 98 13.68 10.41 -2.66
N PHE A 99 12.36 10.36 -2.79
CA PHE A 99 11.63 10.03 -4.01
C PHE A 99 10.49 11.02 -4.19
N TYR A 100 10.08 11.28 -5.42
CA TYR A 100 8.92 12.11 -5.71
C TYR A 100 8.11 11.52 -6.86
N LEU A 101 6.79 11.36 -6.68
CA LEU A 101 5.91 10.81 -7.72
C LEU A 101 5.80 11.82 -8.88
N VAL A 102 6.34 11.47 -10.05
CA VAL A 102 6.31 12.34 -11.25
C VAL A 102 5.30 11.88 -12.29
N TYR A 103 4.79 10.65 -12.17
CA TYR A 103 3.74 10.14 -13.03
C TYR A 103 2.96 9.03 -12.34
N ALA A 104 1.63 9.05 -12.49
CA ALA A 104 0.76 7.91 -12.26
C ALA A 104 -0.13 7.69 -13.48
N SER A 105 -0.41 6.42 -13.81
CA SER A 105 -1.29 6.09 -14.93
C SER A 105 -2.72 6.59 -14.71
N PRO A 106 -3.52 6.87 -15.77
CA PRO A 106 -4.86 7.45 -15.65
C PRO A 106 -5.82 6.71 -14.70
N SER A 107 -5.72 5.38 -14.65
CA SER A 107 -6.48 4.51 -13.72
C SER A 107 -6.30 4.88 -12.25
N PHE A 108 -5.14 5.41 -11.86
CA PHE A 108 -4.87 5.84 -10.50
C PHE A 108 -5.73 7.03 -10.07
N TYR A 109 -6.17 7.86 -11.00
CA TYR A 109 -7.03 9.01 -10.74
C TYR A 109 -8.52 8.71 -10.94
N SER A 110 -8.86 7.51 -11.40
CA SER A 110 -10.25 7.11 -11.58
C SER A 110 -10.97 7.06 -10.24
N GLU A 111 -12.12 7.72 -10.19
CA GLU A 111 -13.09 7.62 -9.10
C GLU A 111 -14.18 6.60 -9.42
N ILE A 112 -14.17 6.03 -10.63
CA ILE A 112 -15.10 4.98 -11.03
C ILE A 112 -14.72 3.68 -10.31
N PRO A 113 -15.61 3.09 -9.50
CA PRO A 113 -15.34 1.82 -8.83
C PRO A 113 -15.10 0.69 -9.82
N GLY A 114 -14.09 -0.13 -9.55
CA GLY A 114 -13.77 -1.30 -10.36
C GLY A 114 -12.30 -1.66 -10.27
N PRO A 115 -11.84 -2.61 -11.11
CA PRO A 115 -10.44 -2.98 -11.20
C PRO A 115 -9.56 -1.78 -11.56
N MET A 116 -8.46 -1.61 -10.85
CA MET A 116 -7.45 -0.61 -11.11
C MET A 116 -6.12 -1.29 -11.37
N SER A 117 -5.52 -1.05 -12.54
CA SER A 117 -4.13 -1.40 -12.82
C SER A 117 -3.31 -0.12 -12.89
N THR A 118 -2.32 0.06 -12.01
CA THR A 118 -1.56 1.31 -11.91
C THR A 118 -0.09 1.13 -12.28
N VAL A 119 0.46 2.12 -12.98
CA VAL A 119 1.90 2.31 -13.16
C VAL A 119 2.27 3.63 -12.49
N LEU A 120 3.28 3.58 -11.62
CA LEU A 120 3.77 4.72 -10.86
C LEU A 120 5.25 4.93 -11.21
N ILE A 121 5.64 6.17 -11.48
CA ILE A 121 7.04 6.54 -11.75
C ILE A 121 7.46 7.58 -10.72
N TYR A 122 8.48 7.23 -9.95
CA TYR A 122 9.10 8.11 -8.98
C TYR A 122 10.44 8.61 -9.50
N LYS A 123 10.69 9.90 -9.36
CA LYS A 123 12.00 10.52 -9.56
C LYS A 123 12.81 10.39 -8.27
N ILE A 124 14.08 10.01 -8.38
CA ILE A 124 15.02 10.02 -7.27
C ILE A 124 15.49 11.46 -7.01
N ASN A 125 15.54 11.86 -5.75
CA ASN A 125 16.14 13.13 -5.34
C ASN A 125 17.65 12.95 -5.11
N PRO A 126 18.52 13.49 -5.99
CA PRO A 126 19.97 13.35 -5.85
C PRO A 126 20.56 14.17 -4.69
N ASN A 127 19.79 15.12 -4.16
CA ASN A 127 20.21 16.03 -3.10
C ASN A 127 19.62 15.64 -1.72
N TYR A 128 18.98 14.47 -1.62
CA TYR A 128 18.39 14.01 -0.38
C TYR A 128 19.45 13.84 0.72
N ILE A 129 19.18 14.40 1.90
CA ILE A 129 19.99 14.27 3.10
C ILE A 129 19.15 13.50 4.14
N PRO A 130 19.53 12.26 4.51
CA PRO A 130 18.78 11.41 5.44
C PRO A 130 18.64 11.95 6.87
#